data_AF-A0A4R2HW71-F1
#
_entry.id   AF-A0A4R2HW71-F1
#
_cell.length_a   1.000
_cell.length_b   1.000
_cell.length_c   1.000
_cell.angle_alpha   90.00
_cell.angle_beta   90.00
_cell.angle_gamma   90.00
#
_symmetry.space_group_name_H-M   'P 1'
#
loop_
_entity.id
_entity.type
_entity.pdbx_description
1 polymer ?
#
loop_
_entity_poly.entity_id
_entity_poly.type
_entity_poly.pdbx_seq_one_letter_code
_entity_poly.pdbx_strand_id
1 'polypeptide(L)'
;MTAHRTVRLVLSLLAGLLLAGTVATTAQAEDGYRFWGYYQWSGGQWAFAQKGADGVVPADGAVEGWRYALGGAKPRVPRAAGDFEDICGKTPAETGKKRVALVVDPGTPADALSGETPGPATGTCVVTDVQATGAKILAAAGPVRIEKGLTCGIAGYPAKGCGDQVKNISVPATDEPVTLQINAAVGSTVVPATAESDDDGPPVTAIIAVAVAVVVLAGGGLVLSRRRSSQQS
;
A
#
# COMPACT_ATOMS: atom_id res chain seq x y z
N MET A 1 -47.34 25.45 -53.77
CA MET A 1 -45.85 25.53 -53.58
C MET A 1 -45.38 25.32 -52.13
N THR A 2 -46.27 25.35 -51.13
CA THR A 2 -45.94 25.24 -49.69
C THR A 2 -45.85 23.80 -49.18
N ALA A 3 -46.69 22.87 -49.65
CA ALA A 3 -46.72 21.48 -49.16
C ALA A 3 -45.47 20.65 -49.52
N HIS A 4 -44.88 20.87 -50.70
CA HIS A 4 -43.65 20.16 -51.10
C HIS A 4 -42.39 20.64 -50.34
N ARG A 5 -42.45 21.85 -49.77
CA ARG A 5 -41.33 22.46 -49.03
C ARG A 5 -41.28 21.93 -47.59
N THR A 6 -42.44 21.73 -46.96
CA THR A 6 -42.56 21.13 -45.63
C THR A 6 -42.24 19.63 -45.63
N VAL A 7 -42.66 18.87 -46.64
CA VAL A 7 -42.33 17.43 -46.75
C VAL A 7 -40.81 17.21 -46.90
N ARG A 8 -40.12 18.06 -47.68
CA ARG A 8 -38.66 17.98 -47.83
C ARG A 8 -37.93 18.30 -46.52
N LEU A 9 -38.38 19.28 -45.74
CA LEU A 9 -37.79 19.64 -44.45
C LEU A 9 -37.95 18.54 -43.40
N VAL A 10 -39.11 17.89 -43.34
CA VAL A 10 -39.37 16.78 -42.40
C VAL A 10 -38.52 15.54 -42.76
N LEU A 11 -38.38 15.20 -44.05
CA LEU A 11 -37.51 14.11 -44.47
C LEU A 11 -36.03 14.37 -44.16
N SER A 12 -35.55 15.61 -44.30
CA SER A 12 -34.16 15.98 -43.96
C SER A 12 -33.88 15.89 -42.46
N LEU A 13 -34.85 16.28 -41.61
CA LEU A 13 -34.73 16.15 -40.14
C LEU A 13 -34.77 14.68 -39.67
N LEU A 14 -35.61 13.84 -40.28
CA LEU A 14 -35.62 12.40 -39.97
C LEU A 14 -34.34 11.69 -40.44
N ALA A 15 -33.78 12.07 -41.59
CA ALA A 15 -32.50 11.53 -42.05
C ALA A 15 -31.34 11.95 -41.12
N GLY A 16 -31.30 13.20 -40.67
CA GLY A 16 -30.31 13.68 -39.71
C GLY A 16 -30.40 12.99 -38.34
N LEU A 17 -31.61 12.65 -37.88
CA LEU A 17 -31.82 11.97 -36.60
C LEU A 17 -31.46 10.47 -36.65
N LEU A 18 -31.60 9.83 -37.82
CA LEU A 18 -31.17 8.44 -38.04
C LEU A 18 -29.64 8.29 -38.13
N LEU A 19 -28.94 9.33 -38.58
CA LEU A 19 -27.47 9.36 -38.67
C LEU A 19 -26.76 9.70 -37.35
N ALA A 20 -27.49 10.21 -36.34
CA ALA A 20 -26.94 10.52 -35.01
C ALA A 20 -26.93 9.31 -34.06
N GLY A 21 -27.54 8.17 -34.44
CA GLY A 21 -27.83 7.06 -33.53
C GLY A 21 -26.82 5.92 -33.46
N THR A 22 -25.73 5.90 -34.24
CA THR A 22 -24.87 4.70 -34.33
C THR A 22 -23.37 4.98 -34.36
N VAL A 23 -22.87 5.89 -33.52
CA VAL A 23 -21.47 5.77 -33.08
C VAL A 23 -21.43 4.71 -31.99
N ALA A 24 -21.63 3.45 -32.39
CA ALA A 24 -21.21 2.33 -31.56
C ALA A 24 -19.69 2.37 -31.56
N THR A 25 -19.09 3.01 -30.55
CA THR A 25 -17.67 2.81 -30.28
C THR A 25 -17.49 1.34 -29.97
N THR A 26 -17.10 0.54 -30.96
CA THR A 26 -16.62 -0.81 -30.71
C THR A 26 -15.35 -0.62 -29.89
N ALA A 27 -15.43 -0.82 -28.58
CA ALA A 27 -14.23 -1.04 -27.77
C ALA A 27 -13.62 -2.34 -28.31
N GLN A 28 -12.67 -2.20 -29.23
CA GLN A 28 -11.88 -3.34 -29.68
C GLN A 28 -11.17 -3.86 -28.43
N ALA A 29 -11.35 -5.13 -28.12
CA ALA A 29 -10.65 -5.74 -27.00
C ALA A 29 -9.16 -5.68 -27.31
N GLU A 30 -8.41 -4.88 -26.56
CA GLU A 30 -6.97 -4.76 -26.75
C GLU A 30 -6.25 -5.99 -26.21
N ASP A 31 -5.06 -6.27 -26.71
CA ASP A 31 -4.14 -7.19 -26.05
C ASP A 31 -3.39 -6.42 -24.96
N GLY A 32 -3.06 -7.10 -23.87
CA GLY A 32 -2.35 -6.51 -22.74
C GLY A 32 -1.26 -7.40 -22.18
N TYR A 33 -0.64 -6.92 -21.14
CA TYR A 33 0.41 -7.62 -20.41
C TYR A 33 0.09 -7.63 -18.93
N ARG A 34 0.46 -8.73 -18.27
CA ARG A 34 0.41 -8.83 -16.81
C ARG A 34 1.82 -8.70 -16.24
N PHE A 35 2.09 -7.61 -15.53
CA PHE A 35 3.44 -7.27 -15.10
C PHE A 35 3.46 -6.35 -13.87
N TRP A 36 4.63 -6.24 -13.24
CA TRP A 36 4.93 -5.20 -12.25
C TRP A 36 5.35 -3.91 -12.96
N GLY A 37 4.53 -2.86 -12.88
CA GLY A 37 4.91 -1.52 -13.28
C GLY A 37 5.66 -0.78 -12.15
N TYR A 38 6.54 0.12 -12.54
CA TYR A 38 7.33 0.97 -11.63
C TYR A 38 6.89 2.44 -11.77
N TYR A 39 6.66 3.10 -10.63
CA TYR A 39 5.99 4.39 -10.56
C TYR A 39 6.66 5.32 -9.56
N GLN A 40 6.53 6.62 -9.80
CA GLN A 40 6.93 7.68 -8.88
C GLN A 40 5.71 8.51 -8.50
N TRP A 41 5.60 8.86 -7.23
CA TRP A 41 4.56 9.76 -6.76
C TRP A 41 5.07 11.20 -6.68
N SER A 42 4.36 12.11 -7.33
CA SER A 42 4.67 13.54 -7.29
C SER A 42 3.41 14.35 -7.57
N GLY A 43 3.25 15.51 -6.92
CA GLY A 43 2.09 16.38 -7.16
C GLY A 43 0.74 15.68 -6.94
N GLY A 44 0.66 14.76 -5.96
CA GLY A 44 -0.58 14.06 -5.63
C GLY A 44 -1.01 12.96 -6.61
N GLN A 45 -0.12 12.52 -7.51
CA GLN A 45 -0.44 11.50 -8.51
C GLN A 45 0.73 10.57 -8.80
N TRP A 46 0.40 9.35 -9.24
CA TRP A 46 1.37 8.38 -9.73
C TRP A 46 1.72 8.66 -11.20
N ALA A 47 3.02 8.67 -11.50
CA ALA A 47 3.54 8.69 -12.84
C ALA A 47 4.29 7.38 -13.13
N PHE A 48 4.06 6.79 -14.30
CA PHE A 48 4.83 5.64 -14.76
C PHE A 48 6.28 6.07 -15.00
N ALA A 49 7.24 5.31 -14.47
CA ALA A 49 8.65 5.65 -14.54
C ALA A 49 9.15 5.57 -15.99
N GLN A 50 9.86 6.62 -16.43
CA GLN A 50 10.44 6.68 -17.78
C GLN A 50 11.77 5.93 -17.91
N LYS A 51 12.34 5.51 -16.78
CA LYS A 51 13.57 4.72 -16.67
C LYS A 51 13.29 3.50 -15.79
N GLY A 52 13.97 2.39 -16.08
CA GLY A 52 13.94 1.22 -15.20
C GLY A 52 14.48 1.56 -13.80
N ALA A 53 14.06 0.78 -12.81
CA ALA A 53 14.37 1.04 -11.40
C ALA A 53 15.87 1.00 -11.07
N ASP A 54 16.69 0.36 -11.90
CA ASP A 54 18.16 0.40 -11.79
C ASP A 54 18.78 1.74 -12.22
N GLY A 55 18.07 2.54 -13.02
CA GLY A 55 18.53 3.81 -13.57
C GLY A 55 17.97 5.05 -12.86
N VAL A 56 17.17 4.86 -11.81
CA VAL A 56 16.58 5.94 -11.01
C VAL A 56 17.20 5.93 -9.63
N VAL A 57 17.72 7.08 -9.19
CA VAL A 57 18.19 7.32 -7.81
C VAL A 57 17.24 8.33 -7.17
N PRO A 58 16.26 7.88 -6.38
CA PRO A 58 15.29 8.77 -5.74
C PRO A 58 15.97 9.66 -4.69
N ALA A 59 15.46 10.86 -4.49
CA ALA A 59 15.91 11.74 -3.41
C ALA A 59 15.44 11.23 -2.02
N ASP A 60 16.01 11.78 -0.96
CA ASP A 60 15.38 11.68 0.38
C ASP A 60 13.98 12.31 0.34
N GLY A 61 13.00 11.69 0.98
CA GLY A 61 11.61 12.14 0.93
C GLY A 61 10.83 11.68 -0.31
N ALA A 62 11.48 10.97 -1.25
CA ALA A 62 10.80 10.46 -2.44
C ALA A 62 9.84 9.31 -2.10
N VAL A 63 8.85 9.12 -2.97
CA VAL A 63 7.92 7.99 -2.89
C VAL A 63 7.95 7.22 -4.21
N GLU A 64 8.29 5.95 -4.09
CA GLU A 64 8.44 5.01 -5.20
C GLU A 64 7.37 3.93 -5.08
N GLY A 65 6.82 3.48 -6.22
CA GLY A 65 5.67 2.59 -6.25
C GLY A 65 5.86 1.41 -7.21
N TRP A 66 5.32 0.26 -6.83
CA TRP A 66 5.22 -0.92 -7.67
C TRP A 66 3.78 -1.39 -7.72
N ARG A 67 3.25 -1.64 -8.91
CA ARG A 67 1.88 -2.15 -9.11
C ARG A 67 1.90 -3.36 -10.03
N TYR A 68 1.43 -4.49 -9.53
CA TYR A 68 1.15 -5.64 -10.37
C TYR A 68 -0.26 -5.51 -10.93
N ALA A 69 -0.39 -5.53 -12.25
CA ALA A 69 -1.68 -5.41 -12.90
C ALA A 69 -1.70 -6.11 -14.27
N LEU A 70 -2.91 -6.49 -14.69
CA LEU A 70 -3.20 -6.67 -16.11
C LEU A 70 -3.52 -5.29 -16.71
N GLY A 71 -2.73 -4.86 -17.68
CA GLY A 71 -2.89 -3.56 -18.34
C GLY A 71 -2.63 -3.62 -19.84
N GLY A 72 -3.31 -2.74 -20.58
CA GLY A 72 -3.14 -2.55 -22.03
C GLY A 72 -2.25 -1.35 -22.34
N ALA A 73 -2.69 -0.52 -23.30
CA ALA A 73 -1.95 0.69 -23.71
C ALA A 73 -1.73 1.70 -22.57
N LYS A 74 -2.64 1.72 -21.58
CA LYS A 74 -2.51 2.55 -20.37
C LYS A 74 -2.13 1.67 -19.16
N PRO A 75 -0.90 1.79 -18.63
CA PRO A 75 -0.52 1.11 -17.40
C PRO A 75 -1.39 1.54 -16.22
N ARG A 76 -1.67 0.60 -15.31
CA ARG A 76 -2.46 0.84 -14.10
C ARG A 76 -1.55 1.17 -12.93
N VAL A 77 -1.84 2.28 -12.27
CA VAL A 77 -1.05 2.84 -11.17
C VAL A 77 -1.36 2.13 -9.83
N PRO A 78 -0.50 2.26 -8.81
CA PRO A 78 -0.82 1.83 -7.46
C PRO A 78 -2.14 2.44 -6.97
N ARG A 79 -2.95 1.64 -6.26
CA ARG A 79 -4.32 2.02 -5.85
C ARG A 79 -4.37 2.92 -4.61
N ALA A 80 -3.30 2.96 -3.84
CA ALA A 80 -3.17 3.85 -2.69
C ALA A 80 -2.40 5.12 -3.06
N ALA A 81 -2.65 6.21 -2.33
CA ALA A 81 -1.82 7.41 -2.43
C ALA A 81 -0.40 7.14 -1.93
N GLY A 82 0.58 7.82 -2.52
CA GLY A 82 1.98 7.76 -2.12
C GLY A 82 2.35 8.83 -1.09
N ASP A 83 1.65 8.90 0.05
CA ASP A 83 1.96 9.89 1.08
C ASP A 83 3.23 9.51 1.85
N PHE A 84 4.27 10.34 1.76
CA PHE A 84 5.54 10.11 2.43
C PHE A 84 5.41 10.18 3.95
N GLU A 85 4.62 11.12 4.49
CA GLU A 85 4.52 11.32 5.93
C GLU A 85 3.77 10.15 6.57
N ASP A 86 2.74 9.62 5.91
CA ASP A 86 2.01 8.44 6.40
C ASP A 86 2.90 7.19 6.48
N ILE A 87 3.84 7.03 5.53
CA ILE A 87 4.70 5.83 5.44
C ILE A 87 5.99 5.99 6.25
N CYS A 88 6.61 7.17 6.20
CA CYS A 88 7.96 7.44 6.71
C CYS A 88 8.02 8.48 7.85
N GLY A 89 6.93 9.16 8.20
CA GLY A 89 6.95 10.27 9.17
C GLY A 89 7.44 9.89 10.56
N LYS A 90 7.31 8.60 10.94
CA LYS A 90 7.82 8.05 12.20
C LYS A 90 9.28 7.59 12.13
N THR A 91 9.89 7.59 10.95
CA THR A 91 11.27 7.16 10.73
C THR A 91 12.20 8.38 10.75
N PRO A 92 13.10 8.49 11.75
CA PRO A 92 14.03 9.61 11.83
C PRO A 92 14.96 9.67 10.62
N ALA A 93 15.38 10.88 10.26
CA ALA A 93 16.46 11.06 9.29
C ALA A 93 17.78 10.59 9.90
N GLU A 94 18.61 9.90 9.11
CA GLU A 94 19.93 9.44 9.50
C GLU A 94 21.01 10.09 8.63
N THR A 95 22.07 10.61 9.25
CA THR A 95 23.17 11.27 8.54
C THR A 95 23.79 10.35 7.50
N GLY A 96 23.89 10.82 6.25
CA GLY A 96 24.48 10.05 5.14
C GLY A 96 23.56 8.97 4.56
N LYS A 97 22.29 8.92 4.99
CA LYS A 97 21.25 8.06 4.43
C LYS A 97 20.12 8.88 3.83
N LYS A 98 19.25 8.20 3.10
CA LYS A 98 17.96 8.71 2.64
C LYS A 98 16.84 7.79 3.07
N ARG A 99 15.65 8.36 3.23
CA ARG A 99 14.36 7.70 3.42
C ARG A 99 13.59 7.77 2.12
N VAL A 100 13.12 6.62 1.67
CA VAL A 100 12.20 6.52 0.53
C VAL A 100 10.98 5.74 0.99
N ALA A 101 9.81 6.32 0.80
CA ALA A 101 8.56 5.61 1.02
C ALA A 101 8.31 4.66 -0.16
N LEU A 102 8.30 3.37 0.10
CA LEU A 102 8.08 2.34 -0.90
C LEU A 102 6.64 1.83 -0.80
N VAL A 103 5.88 1.99 -1.87
CA VAL A 103 4.55 1.40 -2.02
C VAL A 103 4.65 0.15 -2.89
N VAL A 104 4.13 -0.98 -2.39
CA VAL A 104 3.99 -2.21 -3.17
C VAL A 104 2.52 -2.58 -3.20
N ASP A 105 1.93 -2.58 -4.39
CA ASP A 105 0.54 -2.95 -4.63
C ASP A 105 0.47 -4.23 -5.49
N PRO A 106 0.25 -5.41 -4.86
CA PRO A 106 0.24 -6.70 -5.54
C PRO A 106 -0.88 -6.96 -6.54
N GLY A 107 -1.84 -6.06 -6.74
CA GLY A 107 -2.96 -6.38 -7.64
C GLY A 107 -4.29 -6.51 -6.92
N THR A 108 -5.31 -6.65 -7.74
CA THR A 108 -6.61 -7.19 -7.36
C THR A 108 -6.67 -8.67 -7.74
N PRO A 109 -7.64 -9.47 -7.24
CA PRO A 109 -7.85 -10.81 -7.72
C PRO A 109 -8.04 -10.91 -9.24
N ALA A 110 -8.58 -9.87 -9.90
CA ALA A 110 -8.71 -9.81 -11.35
C ALA A 110 -7.36 -9.64 -12.08
N ASP A 111 -6.34 -9.13 -11.39
CA ASP A 111 -4.98 -9.01 -11.91
C ASP A 111 -4.18 -10.29 -11.78
N ALA A 112 -4.59 -11.24 -10.93
CA ALA A 112 -3.82 -12.41 -10.59
C ALA A 112 -3.79 -13.47 -11.71
N LEU A 113 -2.76 -14.31 -11.69
CA LEU A 113 -2.79 -15.58 -12.42
C LEU A 113 -3.74 -16.55 -11.71
N SER A 114 -4.31 -17.48 -12.47
CA SER A 114 -5.20 -18.50 -11.91
C SER A 114 -4.51 -19.28 -10.78
N GLY A 115 -5.17 -19.33 -9.62
CA GLY A 115 -4.68 -20.01 -8.42
C GLY A 115 -3.73 -19.17 -7.55
N GLU A 116 -3.45 -17.92 -7.92
CA GLU A 116 -2.71 -16.98 -7.08
C GLU A 116 -3.67 -15.96 -6.46
N THR A 117 -3.37 -15.52 -5.24
CA THR A 117 -4.11 -14.46 -4.56
C THR A 117 -3.15 -13.33 -4.24
N PRO A 118 -3.41 -12.09 -4.68
CA PRO A 118 -2.59 -10.96 -4.31
C PRO A 118 -2.58 -10.75 -2.80
N GLY A 119 -1.41 -10.39 -2.26
CA GLY A 119 -1.33 -9.88 -0.90
C GLY A 119 -1.94 -8.47 -0.77
N PRO A 120 -2.00 -7.95 0.46
CA PRO A 120 -2.39 -6.56 0.70
C PRO A 120 -1.39 -5.58 0.07
N ALA A 121 -1.86 -4.38 -0.27
CA ALA A 121 -0.97 -3.29 -0.63
C ALA A 121 -0.25 -2.77 0.62
N THR A 122 1.06 -2.54 0.51
CA THR A 122 1.91 -2.18 1.64
C THR A 122 2.66 -0.88 1.41
N GLY A 123 2.95 -0.18 2.52
CA GLY A 123 3.87 0.94 2.57
C GLY A 123 5.03 0.59 3.50
N THR A 124 6.26 0.77 3.05
CA THR A 124 7.47 0.53 3.85
C THR A 124 8.39 1.73 3.75
N CYS A 125 8.82 2.28 4.89
CA CYS A 125 9.89 3.27 4.88
C CYS A 125 11.25 2.58 4.73
N VAL A 126 11.99 2.92 3.66
CA VAL A 126 13.31 2.36 3.39
C VAL A 126 14.38 3.39 3.68
N VAL A 127 15.19 3.16 4.71
CA VAL A 127 16.40 3.94 5.02
C VAL A 127 17.60 3.27 4.35
N THR A 128 18.28 4.00 3.46
CA THR A 128 19.34 3.40 2.64
C THR A 128 20.39 4.42 2.20
N ASP A 129 21.44 3.97 1.50
CA ASP A 129 22.49 4.83 0.98
C ASP A 129 21.93 5.88 0.01
N VAL A 130 22.51 7.08 0.02
CA VAL A 130 22.05 8.21 -0.82
C VAL A 130 22.04 7.87 -2.32
N GLN A 131 22.93 6.97 -2.76
CA GLN A 131 23.02 6.50 -4.15
C GLN A 131 22.22 5.22 -4.45
N ALA A 132 21.37 4.75 -3.52
CA ALA A 132 20.55 3.58 -3.77
C ALA A 132 19.55 3.84 -4.91
N THR A 133 19.47 2.90 -5.84
CA THR A 133 18.53 2.97 -6.96
C THR A 133 17.15 2.49 -6.53
N GLY A 134 16.11 2.75 -7.33
CA GLY A 134 14.76 2.20 -7.10
C GLY A 134 14.75 0.68 -6.93
N ALA A 135 15.60 -0.04 -7.68
CA ALA A 135 15.75 -1.49 -7.56
C ALA A 135 16.38 -1.90 -6.22
N LYS A 136 17.41 -1.18 -5.75
CA LYS A 136 18.02 -1.42 -4.43
C LYS A 136 17.04 -1.11 -3.29
N ILE A 137 16.21 -0.07 -3.44
CA ILE A 137 15.17 0.29 -2.48
C ILE A 137 14.13 -0.84 -2.38
N LEU A 138 13.66 -1.35 -3.52
CA LEU A 138 12.74 -2.49 -3.52
C LEU A 138 13.37 -3.74 -2.88
N ALA A 139 14.61 -4.07 -3.26
CA ALA A 139 15.32 -5.24 -2.73
C ALA A 139 15.61 -5.16 -1.23
N ALA A 140 15.72 -3.95 -0.67
CA ALA A 140 15.88 -3.75 0.78
C ALA A 140 14.59 -4.07 1.56
N ALA A 141 13.41 -4.00 0.93
CA ALA A 141 12.12 -4.30 1.56
C ALA A 141 11.72 -5.78 1.46
N GLY A 142 12.33 -6.57 0.58
CA GLY A 142 12.08 -8.00 0.50
C GLY A 142 12.65 -8.67 -0.75
N PRO A 143 12.48 -10.00 -0.88
CA PRO A 143 12.97 -10.76 -2.04
C PRO A 143 12.33 -10.30 -3.35
N VAL A 144 13.15 -10.16 -4.38
CA VAL A 144 12.73 -9.77 -5.73
C VAL A 144 13.19 -10.81 -6.74
N ARG A 145 12.28 -11.29 -7.57
CA ARG A 145 12.58 -12.16 -8.71
C ARG A 145 12.71 -11.29 -9.95
N ILE A 146 13.92 -11.25 -10.53
CA ILE A 146 14.23 -10.56 -11.78
C ILE A 146 14.49 -11.58 -12.88
N GLU A 147 13.84 -11.43 -14.04
CA GLU A 147 14.14 -12.24 -15.23
C GLU A 147 14.16 -11.33 -16.45
N LYS A 148 15.19 -11.49 -17.30
CA LYS A 148 15.36 -10.71 -18.55
C LYS A 148 15.23 -9.19 -18.35
N GLY A 149 15.66 -8.67 -17.19
CA GLY A 149 15.60 -7.24 -16.86
C GLY A 149 14.24 -6.74 -16.38
N LEU A 150 13.26 -7.63 -16.15
CA LEU A 150 11.95 -7.29 -15.61
C LEU A 150 11.83 -7.73 -14.14
N THR A 151 11.14 -6.93 -13.34
CA THR A 151 10.65 -7.35 -12.03
C THR A 151 9.48 -8.30 -12.19
N CYS A 152 9.71 -9.58 -11.95
CA CYS A 152 8.72 -10.63 -12.16
C CYS A 152 7.99 -11.03 -10.89
N GLY A 153 8.60 -10.82 -9.72
CA GLY A 153 7.98 -11.12 -8.44
C GLY A 153 8.56 -10.28 -7.30
N ILE A 154 7.69 -9.88 -6.38
CA ILE A 154 8.03 -9.13 -5.17
C ILE A 154 7.45 -9.88 -3.99
N ALA A 155 8.28 -10.18 -2.97
CA ALA A 155 7.89 -10.97 -1.80
C ALA A 155 7.20 -12.31 -2.17
N GLY A 156 7.65 -12.94 -3.26
CA GLY A 156 7.12 -14.21 -3.75
C GLY A 156 5.86 -14.10 -4.62
N TYR A 157 5.34 -12.89 -4.90
CA TYR A 157 4.16 -12.69 -5.73
C TYR A 157 4.44 -11.92 -7.04
N PRO A 158 3.89 -12.35 -8.18
CA PRO A 158 3.38 -13.70 -8.41
C PRO A 158 4.52 -14.73 -8.29
N ALA A 159 4.17 -15.97 -7.95
CA ALA A 159 5.15 -17.05 -7.84
C ALA A 159 5.71 -17.46 -9.21
N LYS A 160 4.95 -17.20 -10.29
CA LYS A 160 5.32 -17.53 -11.67
C LYS A 160 4.89 -16.44 -12.65
N GLY A 161 5.31 -16.58 -13.91
CA GLY A 161 5.08 -15.59 -14.95
C GLY A 161 6.06 -14.41 -14.86
N CYS A 162 6.19 -13.69 -15.97
CA CYS A 162 6.98 -12.46 -16.04
C CYS A 162 6.64 -11.65 -17.29
N GLY A 163 5.56 -10.86 -17.24
CA GLY A 163 5.16 -10.04 -18.39
C GLY A 163 4.42 -10.82 -19.47
N ASP A 164 3.60 -11.81 -19.08
CA ASP A 164 2.86 -12.63 -20.03
C ASP A 164 1.84 -11.78 -20.80
N GLN A 165 1.79 -11.97 -22.13
CA GLN A 165 0.77 -11.35 -22.97
C GLN A 165 -0.58 -12.04 -22.73
N VAL A 166 -1.63 -11.25 -22.63
CA VAL A 166 -3.01 -11.71 -22.48
C VAL A 166 -3.82 -11.10 -23.62
N LYS A 167 -4.57 -11.94 -24.34
CA LYS A 167 -5.39 -11.48 -25.47
C LYS A 167 -6.74 -11.00 -25.00
N ASN A 168 -7.29 -10.02 -25.71
CA ASN A 168 -8.65 -9.50 -25.49
C ASN A 168 -8.92 -9.16 -24.01
N ILE A 169 -8.05 -8.35 -23.42
CA ILE A 169 -8.14 -8.01 -22.00
C ILE A 169 -9.39 -7.19 -21.71
N SER A 170 -9.98 -7.42 -20.55
CA SER A 170 -11.01 -6.57 -19.97
C SER A 170 -10.43 -5.92 -18.73
N VAL A 171 -10.16 -4.63 -18.81
CA VAL A 171 -9.58 -3.84 -17.71
C VAL A 171 -10.68 -2.95 -17.13
N PRO A 172 -10.84 -2.88 -15.80
CA PRO A 172 -11.79 -1.96 -15.20
C PRO A 172 -11.42 -0.50 -15.53
N ALA A 173 -12.43 0.35 -15.73
CA ALA A 173 -12.21 1.77 -16.03
C ALA A 173 -11.47 2.50 -14.89
N THR A 174 -11.73 2.10 -13.66
CA THR A 174 -11.10 2.61 -12.45
C THR A 174 -10.85 1.47 -11.48
N ASP A 175 -9.74 1.55 -10.78
CA ASP A 175 -9.47 0.68 -9.64
C ASP A 175 -10.05 1.25 -8.35
N GLU A 176 -10.57 0.37 -7.48
CA GLU A 176 -10.97 0.74 -6.14
C GLU A 176 -9.73 1.12 -5.31
N PRO A 177 -9.71 2.30 -4.66
CA PRO A 177 -8.64 2.68 -3.76
C PRO A 177 -8.47 1.69 -2.61
N VAL A 178 -7.24 1.54 -2.12
CA VAL A 178 -6.92 0.65 -1.01
C VAL A 178 -6.13 1.40 0.07
N THR A 179 -6.35 1.04 1.33
CA THR A 179 -5.53 1.52 2.45
C THR A 179 -4.25 0.69 2.52
N LEU A 180 -3.10 1.35 2.64
CA LEU A 180 -1.83 0.67 2.80
C LEU A 180 -1.73 0.02 4.19
N GLN A 181 -1.23 -1.21 4.21
CA GLN A 181 -0.67 -1.79 5.42
C GLN A 181 0.75 -1.28 5.60
N ILE A 182 0.96 -0.46 6.62
CA ILE A 182 2.28 0.11 6.91
C ILE A 182 3.13 -0.93 7.63
N ASN A 183 4.23 -1.31 6.99
CA ASN A 183 5.21 -2.24 7.53
C ASN A 183 6.23 -1.49 8.40
N ALA A 184 6.97 -2.25 9.22
CA ALA A 184 8.12 -1.72 9.92
C ALA A 184 9.14 -1.14 8.92
N ALA A 185 9.75 0.00 9.29
CA ALA A 185 10.83 0.59 8.52
C ALA A 185 12.01 -0.38 8.42
N VAL A 186 12.72 -0.35 7.29
CA VAL A 186 13.88 -1.19 7.02
C VAL A 186 15.13 -0.35 6.82
N GLY A 187 16.28 -0.89 7.21
CA GLY A 187 17.58 -0.22 7.07
C GLY A 187 17.85 0.93 8.03
N SER A 188 16.88 1.29 8.88
CA SER A 188 17.05 2.25 9.97
C SER A 188 17.91 1.61 11.07
N THR A 189 18.93 2.32 11.54
CA THR A 189 19.71 1.95 12.72
C THR A 189 19.16 2.59 13.99
N VAL A 190 18.32 3.61 13.83
CA VAL A 190 17.62 4.27 14.93
C VAL A 190 16.32 3.52 15.19
N VAL A 191 16.14 3.06 16.43
CA VAL A 191 14.85 2.58 16.94
C VAL A 191 13.96 3.83 17.07
N PRO A 192 12.78 3.88 16.43
CA PRO A 192 11.83 4.95 16.69
C PRO A 192 11.58 5.02 18.19
N ALA A 193 11.61 6.21 18.76
CA ALA A 193 11.07 6.40 20.10
C ALA A 193 9.61 5.95 20.03
N THR A 194 9.30 4.80 20.62
CA THR A 194 7.92 4.38 20.83
C THR A 194 7.26 5.57 21.50
N ALA A 195 6.18 6.11 20.92
CA ALA A 195 5.31 6.97 21.68
C ALA A 195 4.93 6.14 22.91
N GLU A 196 5.39 6.56 24.09
CA GLU A 196 4.82 6.06 25.33
C GLU A 196 3.33 6.29 25.17
N SER A 197 2.57 5.19 25.08
CA SER A 197 1.18 5.25 25.45
C SER A 197 1.20 5.85 26.84
N ASP A 198 0.61 7.04 27.02
CA ASP A 198 0.12 7.49 28.32
C ASP A 198 -0.97 6.48 28.74
N ASP A 199 -0.53 5.28 29.11
CA ASP A 199 -1.32 4.31 29.84
C ASP A 199 -1.30 4.84 31.27
N ASP A 200 -2.35 5.59 31.62
CA ASP A 200 -2.80 5.87 32.98
C ASP A 200 -3.08 4.53 33.71
N GLY A 201 -2.05 3.70 33.86
CA GLY A 201 -2.02 2.61 34.82
C GLY A 201 -1.99 3.22 36.23
N PRO A 202 -2.75 2.67 37.19
CA PRO A 202 -2.80 3.23 38.53
C PRO A 202 -1.38 3.31 39.09
N PRO A 203 -1.00 4.44 39.71
CA PRO A 203 0.39 4.74 40.00
C PRO A 203 0.99 3.60 40.83
N VAL A 204 2.24 3.22 40.54
CA VAL A 204 2.95 2.13 41.22
C VAL A 204 2.98 2.29 42.75
N THR A 205 2.79 3.53 43.23
CA THR A 205 2.57 3.85 44.65
C THR A 205 1.29 3.23 45.22
N ALA A 206 0.21 3.11 44.44
CA ALA A 206 -1.04 2.45 44.80
C ALA A 206 -0.86 0.92 44.93
N ILE A 207 -0.07 0.29 44.04
CA ILE A 207 0.24 -1.15 44.13
C ILE A 207 1.09 -1.45 45.37
N ILE A 208 2.09 -0.61 45.67
CA ILE A 208 2.90 -0.73 46.89
C ILE A 208 2.05 -0.49 48.15
N ALA A 209 1.15 0.49 48.14
CA ALA A 209 0.25 0.75 49.26
C ALA A 209 -0.71 -0.42 49.54
N VAL A 210 -1.27 -1.03 48.50
CA VAL A 210 -2.14 -2.21 48.63
C VAL A 210 -1.35 -3.42 49.13
N ALA A 211 -0.14 -3.66 48.62
CA ALA A 211 0.71 -4.76 49.08
C ALA A 211 1.09 -4.60 50.58
N VAL A 212 1.45 -3.39 51.01
CA VAL A 212 1.76 -3.09 52.41
C VAL A 212 0.51 -3.27 53.30
N ALA A 213 -0.67 -2.82 52.85
CA ALA A 213 -1.92 -2.98 53.59
C ALA A 213 -2.27 -4.46 53.79
N VAL A 214 -2.10 -5.31 52.77
CA VAL A 214 -2.35 -6.75 52.87
C VAL A 214 -1.39 -7.43 53.84
N VAL A 215 -0.10 -7.06 53.84
CA VAL A 215 0.89 -7.61 54.77
C VAL A 215 0.61 -7.18 56.21
N VAL A 216 0.19 -5.93 56.45
CA VAL A 216 -0.17 -5.44 57.78
C VAL A 216 -1.44 -6.13 58.31
N LEU A 217 -2.45 -6.34 57.44
CA LEU A 217 -3.68 -7.05 57.83
C LEU A 217 -3.42 -8.54 58.11
N ALA A 218 -2.60 -9.20 57.29
CA ALA A 218 -2.19 -10.60 57.52
C ALA A 218 -1.35 -10.75 58.81
N GLY A 219 -0.42 -9.81 59.05
CA GLY A 219 0.39 -9.77 60.28
C GLY A 219 -0.45 -9.49 61.53
N GLY A 220 -1.40 -8.55 61.46
CA GLY A 220 -2.30 -8.21 62.55
C GLY A 220 -3.25 -9.36 62.93
N GLY A 221 -3.78 -10.09 61.94
CA GLY A 221 -4.60 -11.27 62.16
C GLY A 221 -3.85 -12.40 62.88
N LEU A 222 -2.58 -12.62 62.54
CA LEU A 222 -1.73 -13.64 63.15
C LEU A 222 -1.37 -13.33 64.61
N VAL A 223 -1.15 -12.05 64.93
CA VAL A 223 -0.86 -11.59 66.30
C VAL A 223 -2.10 -11.65 67.20
N LEU A 224 -3.28 -11.30 66.68
CA LEU A 224 -4.54 -11.38 67.41
C LEU A 224 -4.98 -12.83 67.65
N SER A 225 -4.73 -13.74 66.70
CA SER A 225 -4.99 -15.18 66.86
C SER A 225 -4.11 -15.81 67.96
N ARG A 226 -2.82 -15.44 68.02
CA ARG A 226 -1.89 -15.92 69.06
C ARG A 226 -2.21 -15.41 70.46
N ARG A 227 -2.78 -14.20 70.58
CA ARG A 227 -3.21 -13.64 71.88
C ARG A 227 -4.50 -14.26 72.40
N ARG A 228 -5.38 -14.75 71.53
CA ARG A 228 -6.60 -15.48 71.93
C ARG A 228 -6.30 -16.90 72.39
N SER A 229 -5.34 -17.59 71.77
CA SER A 229 -4.93 -18.94 72.19
C SER A 229 -4.24 -18.99 73.55
N SER A 230 -3.64 -17.88 74.02
CA SER A 230 -2.97 -17.81 75.32
C SER A 230 -3.87 -17.40 76.48
N GLN A 231 -5.15 -17.09 76.25
CA GLN A 231 -6.15 -16.85 77.30
C GLN A 231 -7.12 -18.02 77.53
N GLN A 232 -6.95 -19.14 76.82
CA GLN A 232 -7.75 -20.36 76.96
C GLN A 232 -6.93 -21.57 77.44
N SER A 233 -5.82 -21.34 78.15
CA SER A 233 -5.06 -22.38 78.87
C SER A 233 -4.79 -21.97 80.30
#